data_AF-A0A8J7X1L9-F1
#
_entry.id   AF-A0A8J7X1L9-F1
#
_cell.length_a   1.000
_cell.length_b   1.000
_cell.length_c   1.000
_cell.angle_alpha   90.00
_cell.angle_beta   90.00
_cell.angle_gamma   90.00
#
_symmetry.space_group_name_H-M   'P 1'
#
loop_
_entity.id
_entity.type
_entity.pdbx_description
1 polymer ?
#
loop_
_entity_poly.entity_id
_entity_poly.type
_entity_poly.pdbx_seq_one_letter_code
_entity_poly.pdbx_strand_id
1 'polypeptide(L)'
;MSVEKVNVEDIMAGIRADVEAKKSMGNSPQEPISHVSIHRLLEHYDRSFVVNAYNILFGRSPTDDELWGTLKEIQSTSVDRLGLIKRWVESSEVRKRGVVVDGLTQRLFMRRVSKVPILGYVFELILDLALLPLRFRHFMRFEDYIASENRKAVDLFSNMSVYLESKFKETNRSIDDKPNRYVLQELNEK
;
A
#
# COMPACT_ATOMS: atom_id res chain seq x y z
N MET A 1 -62.49 -36.59 24.09
CA MET A 1 -61.30 -36.03 23.40
C MET A 1 -60.69 -37.15 22.59
N SER A 2 -60.97 -37.19 21.28
CA SER A 2 -60.43 -38.21 20.38
C SER A 2 -59.07 -37.73 19.89
N VAL A 3 -58.02 -38.48 20.19
CA VAL A 3 -56.68 -38.21 19.67
C VAL A 3 -56.65 -38.68 18.23
N GLU A 4 -56.45 -37.74 17.32
CA GLU A 4 -56.29 -37.95 15.89
C GLU A 4 -55.08 -38.87 15.67
N LYS A 5 -55.36 -40.06 15.12
CA LYS A 5 -54.31 -41.06 14.85
C LYS A 5 -53.45 -40.55 13.71
N VAL A 6 -52.28 -40.03 14.06
CA VAL A 6 -51.25 -39.64 13.10
C VAL A 6 -50.86 -40.87 12.29
N ASN A 7 -51.23 -40.91 11.01
CA ASN A 7 -50.97 -42.04 10.15
C ASN A 7 -49.49 -42.00 9.70
N VAL A 8 -48.74 -43.04 10.04
CA VAL A 8 -47.29 -43.14 9.81
C VAL A 8 -46.96 -43.10 8.30
N GLU A 9 -47.90 -43.53 7.47
CA GLU A 9 -47.79 -43.52 6.01
C GLU A 9 -47.70 -42.10 5.43
N ASP A 10 -48.44 -41.15 5.98
CA ASP A 10 -48.41 -39.75 5.53
C ASP A 10 -47.09 -39.07 5.90
N ILE A 11 -46.52 -39.41 7.06
CA ILE A 11 -45.19 -38.91 7.49
C ILE A 11 -44.10 -39.46 6.58
N MET A 12 -44.14 -40.75 6.27
CA MET A 12 -43.14 -41.41 5.42
C MET A 12 -43.21 -40.95 3.97
N ALA A 13 -44.41 -40.64 3.47
CA ALA A 13 -44.61 -40.06 2.14
C ALA A 13 -44.01 -38.64 2.03
N GLY A 14 -44.23 -37.79 3.05
CA GLY A 14 -43.64 -36.44 3.11
C GLY A 14 -42.12 -36.47 3.15
N ILE A 15 -41.52 -37.37 3.94
CA ILE A 15 -40.06 -37.51 4.03
C ILE A 15 -39.47 -38.00 2.70
N ARG A 16 -40.13 -38.94 1.99
CA ARG A 16 -39.64 -39.38 0.66
C ARG A 16 -39.67 -38.26 -0.37
N ALA A 17 -40.74 -37.47 -0.40
CA ALA A 17 -40.85 -36.34 -1.32
C ALA A 17 -39.74 -35.30 -1.07
N ASP A 18 -39.47 -34.98 0.20
CA ASP A 18 -38.39 -34.04 0.57
C ASP A 18 -36.99 -34.61 0.28
N VAL A 19 -36.79 -35.92 0.46
CA VAL A 19 -35.51 -36.59 0.15
C VAL A 19 -35.28 -36.66 -1.37
N GLU A 20 -36.32 -36.89 -2.16
CA GLU A 20 -36.24 -36.89 -3.63
C GLU A 20 -36.03 -35.47 -4.18
N ALA A 21 -36.70 -34.47 -3.63
CA ALA A 21 -36.47 -33.06 -3.95
C ALA A 21 -35.01 -32.65 -3.64
N LYS A 22 -34.48 -33.02 -2.47
CA LYS A 22 -33.07 -32.77 -2.12
C LYS A 22 -32.08 -33.57 -2.96
N LYS A 23 -32.43 -34.79 -3.38
CA LYS A 23 -31.60 -35.61 -4.29
C LYS A 23 -31.52 -35.01 -5.69
N SER A 24 -32.59 -34.34 -6.15
CA SER A 24 -32.60 -33.60 -7.42
C SER A 24 -31.81 -32.28 -7.36
N MET A 25 -31.69 -31.64 -6.19
CA MET A 25 -30.83 -30.46 -5.99
C MET A 25 -29.33 -30.81 -5.93
N GLY A 26 -28.96 -32.08 -5.74
CA GLY A 26 -27.57 -32.54 -5.72
C GLY A 26 -26.99 -32.94 -7.07
N ASN A 27 -27.80 -33.00 -8.14
CA ASN A 27 -27.35 -33.54 -9.43
C ASN A 27 -27.92 -32.76 -10.62
N SER A 28 -27.84 -31.43 -10.57
CA SER A 28 -28.10 -30.60 -11.75
C SER A 28 -27.04 -30.88 -12.82
N PRO A 29 -27.41 -31.07 -14.10
CA PRO A 29 -26.48 -31.15 -15.21
C PRO A 29 -25.60 -29.91 -15.18
N GLN A 30 -24.31 -30.11 -14.93
CA GLN A 30 -23.36 -29.00 -14.83
C GLN A 30 -23.18 -28.44 -16.23
N GLU A 31 -23.85 -27.32 -16.51
CA GLU A 31 -23.49 -26.45 -17.64
C GLU A 31 -21.97 -26.21 -17.62
N PRO A 32 -21.31 -26.04 -18.77
CA PRO A 32 -19.88 -25.75 -18.81
C PRO A 32 -19.64 -24.40 -18.12
N ILE A 33 -19.37 -24.44 -16.83
CA ILE A 33 -19.07 -23.26 -16.02
C ILE A 33 -17.69 -22.78 -16.47
N SER A 34 -17.67 -21.91 -17.47
CA SER A 34 -16.45 -21.28 -17.97
C SER A 34 -15.79 -20.42 -16.90
N HIS A 35 -16.58 -19.84 -15.98
CA HIS A 35 -16.13 -18.92 -14.95
C HIS A 35 -16.65 -19.29 -13.56
N VAL A 36 -15.73 -19.62 -12.66
CA VAL A 36 -15.99 -19.94 -11.25
C VAL A 36 -15.33 -18.90 -10.36
N SER A 37 -16.10 -18.21 -9.52
CA SER A 37 -15.52 -17.30 -8.52
C SER A 37 -14.80 -18.08 -7.41
N ILE A 38 -13.59 -17.63 -7.05
CA ILE A 38 -12.84 -18.21 -5.92
C ILE A 38 -13.59 -18.15 -4.59
N HIS A 39 -14.50 -17.19 -4.40
CA HIS A 39 -15.29 -17.09 -3.16
C HIS A 39 -16.20 -18.31 -2.99
N ARG A 40 -16.77 -18.81 -4.08
CA ARG A 40 -17.64 -20.00 -4.09
C ARG A 40 -16.86 -21.28 -3.76
N LEU A 41 -15.58 -21.34 -4.14
CA LEU A 41 -14.70 -22.47 -3.79
C LEU A 41 -14.26 -22.43 -2.32
N LEU A 42 -14.18 -21.23 -1.72
CA LEU A 42 -13.71 -21.03 -0.35
C LEU A 42 -14.83 -20.90 0.68
N GLU A 43 -16.09 -21.04 0.26
CA GLU A 43 -17.27 -20.93 1.13
C GLU A 43 -17.30 -22.01 2.22
N HIS A 44 -16.75 -23.19 1.91
CA HIS A 44 -16.71 -24.32 2.83
C HIS A 44 -15.31 -24.57 3.40
N TYR A 45 -15.28 -25.36 4.48
CA TYR A 45 -14.07 -25.76 5.20
C TYR A 45 -13.89 -27.28 5.19
N ASP A 46 -12.65 -27.73 5.35
CA ASP A 46 -12.24 -29.13 5.50
C ASP A 46 -12.84 -30.09 4.47
N ARG A 47 -13.63 -31.08 4.92
CA ARG A 47 -14.22 -32.11 4.07
C ARG A 47 -15.19 -31.51 3.04
N SER A 48 -16.04 -30.60 3.48
CA SER A 48 -17.01 -29.94 2.60
C SER A 48 -16.32 -29.06 1.56
N PHE A 49 -15.17 -28.46 1.92
CA PHE A 49 -14.31 -27.76 0.96
C PHE A 49 -13.83 -28.69 -0.16
N VAL A 50 -13.26 -29.85 0.19
CA VAL A 50 -12.72 -30.80 -0.82
C VAL A 50 -13.84 -31.30 -1.73
N VAL A 51 -14.97 -31.73 -1.17
CA VAL A 51 -16.10 -32.23 -1.95
C VAL A 51 -16.65 -31.15 -2.89
N ASN A 52 -16.84 -29.93 -2.40
CA ASN A 52 -17.31 -28.82 -3.22
C ASN A 52 -16.32 -28.44 -4.32
N ALA A 53 -15.03 -28.37 -4.01
CA ALA A 53 -14.00 -28.05 -4.99
C ALA A 53 -13.93 -29.11 -6.09
N TYR A 54 -14.05 -30.39 -5.75
CA TYR A 54 -14.09 -31.49 -6.72
C TYR A 54 -15.34 -31.41 -7.61
N ASN A 55 -16.51 -31.20 -7.02
CA ASN A 55 -17.74 -31.05 -7.78
C ASN A 55 -17.70 -29.85 -8.74
N ILE A 56 -17.13 -28.72 -8.33
CA ILE A 56 -17.08 -27.52 -9.16
C ILE A 56 -15.98 -27.64 -10.23
N LEU A 57 -14.75 -27.99 -9.83
CA LEU A 57 -13.58 -27.98 -10.73
C LEU A 57 -13.56 -29.21 -11.65
N PHE A 58 -13.77 -30.41 -11.08
CA PHE A 58 -13.66 -31.68 -11.80
C PHE A 58 -15.02 -32.20 -12.30
N GLY A 59 -16.12 -31.78 -11.68
CA GLY A 59 -17.46 -32.18 -12.09
C GLY A 59 -17.86 -33.57 -11.60
N ARG A 60 -17.10 -34.09 -10.62
CA ARG A 60 -17.30 -35.38 -9.98
C ARG A 60 -17.02 -35.24 -8.49
N SER A 61 -17.59 -36.16 -7.70
CA SER A 61 -17.20 -36.33 -6.30
C SER A 61 -15.77 -36.89 -6.21
N PRO A 62 -14.97 -36.52 -5.20
CA PRO A 62 -13.67 -37.15 -4.97
C PRO A 62 -13.86 -38.61 -4.56
N THR A 63 -12.90 -39.45 -4.93
CA THR A 63 -12.76 -40.82 -4.40
C THR A 63 -12.33 -40.76 -2.93
N ASP A 64 -12.60 -41.80 -2.16
CA ASP A 64 -12.20 -41.85 -0.74
C ASP A 64 -10.69 -41.59 -0.56
N ASP A 65 -9.84 -42.19 -1.39
CA ASP A 65 -8.39 -41.98 -1.36
C ASP A 65 -7.99 -40.52 -1.66
N GLU A 66 -8.62 -39.90 -2.66
CA GLU A 66 -8.38 -38.50 -3.04
C GLU A 66 -8.83 -37.55 -1.92
N LEU A 67 -9.95 -37.85 -1.28
CA LEU A 67 -10.51 -37.09 -0.18
C LEU A 67 -9.59 -37.16 1.04
N TRP A 68 -9.22 -38.38 1.47
CA TRP A 68 -8.35 -38.59 2.63
C TRP A 68 -6.95 -38.01 2.41
N GLY A 69 -6.37 -38.18 1.22
CA GLY A 69 -5.08 -37.60 0.86
C GLY A 69 -5.09 -36.08 0.96
N THR A 70 -6.12 -35.44 0.39
CA THR A 70 -6.26 -33.98 0.44
C THR A 70 -6.50 -33.48 1.87
N LEU A 71 -7.36 -34.15 2.64
CA LEU A 71 -7.62 -33.78 4.03
C LEU A 71 -6.36 -33.84 4.89
N LYS A 72 -5.53 -34.86 4.69
CA LYS A 72 -4.24 -34.99 5.38
C LYS A 72 -3.28 -33.85 5.01
N GLU A 73 -3.24 -33.45 3.74
CA GLU A 73 -2.45 -32.29 3.29
C GLU A 73 -2.91 -31.00 3.99
N ILE A 74 -4.23 -30.74 4.05
CA ILE A 74 -4.80 -29.56 4.74
C ILE A 74 -4.45 -29.56 6.23
N GLN A 75 -4.63 -30.71 6.90
CA GLN A 75 -4.37 -30.84 8.35
C GLN A 75 -2.89 -30.71 8.70
N SER A 76 -1.99 -31.15 7.82
CA SER A 76 -0.55 -31.06 8.03
C SER A 76 0.02 -29.63 7.94
N THR A 77 -0.81 -28.61 7.66
CA THR A 77 -0.41 -27.20 7.43
C THR A 77 0.56 -26.99 6.27
N SER A 78 0.92 -28.06 5.55
CA SER A 78 1.91 -28.03 4.47
C SER A 78 1.38 -27.33 3.21
N VAL A 79 0.07 -27.40 2.97
CA VAL A 79 -0.57 -26.81 1.80
C VAL A 79 -1.81 -26.02 2.20
N ASP A 80 -1.81 -24.74 1.83
CA ASP A 80 -2.96 -23.85 2.01
C ASP A 80 -4.06 -24.17 0.97
N ARG A 81 -5.33 -23.96 1.32
CA ARG A 81 -6.50 -24.19 0.45
C ARG A 81 -6.38 -23.46 -0.88
N LEU A 82 -5.83 -22.25 -0.88
CA LEU A 82 -5.57 -21.49 -2.10
C LEU A 82 -4.52 -22.18 -3.00
N GLY A 83 -3.51 -22.80 -2.39
CA GLY A 83 -2.50 -23.59 -3.08
C GLY A 83 -3.06 -24.88 -3.67
N LEU A 84 -3.98 -25.52 -2.97
CA LEU A 84 -4.71 -26.69 -3.48
C LEU A 84 -5.57 -26.33 -4.69
N ILE A 85 -6.35 -25.26 -4.62
CA ILE A 85 -7.16 -24.77 -5.77
C ILE A 85 -6.25 -24.49 -6.96
N LYS A 86 -5.11 -23.81 -6.74
CA LYS A 86 -4.11 -23.57 -7.80
C LYS A 86 -3.63 -24.88 -8.43
N ARG A 87 -3.25 -25.87 -7.62
CA ARG A 87 -2.77 -27.18 -8.07
C ARG A 87 -3.84 -27.90 -8.90
N TRP A 88 -5.10 -27.84 -8.48
CA TRP A 88 -6.21 -28.47 -9.20
C TRP A 88 -6.53 -27.78 -10.52
N VAL A 89 -6.56 -26.44 -10.56
CA VAL A 89 -6.77 -25.66 -11.80
C VAL A 89 -5.65 -25.90 -12.81
N GLU A 90 -4.42 -26.11 -12.34
CA GLU A 90 -3.27 -26.45 -13.20
C GLU A 90 -3.28 -27.91 -13.68
N SER A 91 -4.14 -28.77 -13.11
CA SER A 91 -4.26 -30.16 -13.54
C SER A 91 -4.80 -30.28 -14.96
N SER A 92 -4.36 -31.32 -15.67
CA SER A 92 -4.82 -31.60 -17.03
C SER A 92 -6.33 -31.92 -17.08
N GLU A 93 -6.89 -32.47 -16.01
CA GLU A 93 -8.32 -32.81 -15.91
C GLU A 93 -9.19 -31.55 -15.90
N VAL A 94 -8.89 -30.59 -15.03
CA VAL A 94 -9.63 -29.32 -14.95
C VAL A 94 -9.40 -28.45 -16.20
N ARG A 95 -8.18 -28.44 -16.76
CA ARG A 95 -7.88 -27.72 -18.01
C ARG A 95 -8.67 -28.24 -19.20
N LYS A 96 -8.82 -29.57 -19.34
CA LYS A 96 -9.64 -30.17 -20.40
C LYS A 96 -11.10 -29.73 -20.32
N ARG A 97 -11.56 -29.41 -19.12
CA ARG A 97 -12.92 -28.94 -18.86
C ARG A 97 -13.10 -27.43 -19.08
N GLY A 98 -12.01 -26.67 -19.25
CA GLY A 98 -12.05 -25.25 -19.55
C GLY A 98 -12.52 -24.36 -18.39
N VAL A 99 -12.43 -24.85 -17.15
CA VAL A 99 -12.87 -24.09 -15.96
C VAL A 99 -11.84 -23.00 -15.63
N VAL A 100 -12.24 -21.74 -15.68
CA VAL A 100 -11.44 -20.59 -15.25
C VAL A 100 -11.88 -20.17 -13.85
N VAL A 101 -10.93 -20.04 -12.92
CA VAL A 101 -11.21 -19.57 -11.56
C VAL A 101 -10.89 -18.09 -11.43
N ASP A 102 -11.92 -17.26 -11.38
CA ASP A 102 -11.81 -15.81 -11.25
C ASP A 102 -11.34 -15.41 -9.85
N GLY A 103 -10.41 -14.47 -9.77
CA GLY A 103 -9.85 -13.96 -8.52
C GLY A 103 -8.75 -14.83 -7.90
N LEU A 104 -8.42 -15.99 -8.49
CA LEU A 104 -7.31 -16.84 -8.03
C LEU A 104 -5.96 -16.12 -8.18
N THR A 105 -5.71 -15.50 -9.34
CA THR A 105 -4.48 -14.75 -9.62
C THR A 105 -4.35 -13.51 -8.73
N GLN A 106 -5.44 -12.78 -8.51
CA GLN A 106 -5.44 -11.59 -7.65
C GLN A 106 -5.09 -11.94 -6.20
N ARG A 107 -5.70 -12.97 -5.61
CA ARG A 107 -5.37 -13.39 -4.23
C ARG A 107 -3.96 -13.97 -4.12
N LEU A 108 -3.50 -14.73 -5.10
CA LEU A 108 -2.11 -15.22 -5.14
C LEU A 108 -1.10 -14.08 -5.29
N PHE A 109 -1.42 -13.06 -6.09
CA PHE A 109 -0.60 -11.86 -6.24
C PHE A 109 -0.55 -11.06 -4.95
N MET A 110 -1.69 -10.82 -4.29
CA MET A 110 -1.75 -10.12 -3.02
C MET A 110 -0.92 -10.83 -1.94
N ARG A 111 -0.89 -12.17 -1.93
CA ARG A 111 -0.03 -12.97 -1.04
C ARG A 111 1.46 -12.85 -1.36
N ARG A 112 1.84 -12.64 -2.62
CA ARG A 112 3.23 -12.36 -3.00
C ARG A 112 3.61 -10.94 -2.60
N VAL A 113 2.77 -9.97 -2.92
CA VAL A 113 2.91 -8.56 -2.57
C VAL A 113 3.03 -8.39 -1.05
N SER A 114 2.24 -9.11 -0.24
CA SER A 114 2.31 -9.04 1.22
C SER A 114 3.61 -9.62 1.81
N LYS A 115 4.36 -10.42 1.05
CA LYS A 115 5.69 -10.91 1.44
C LYS A 115 6.83 -10.03 0.93
N VAL A 116 6.52 -8.97 0.17
CA VAL A 116 7.50 -8.05 -0.36
C VAL A 116 7.45 -6.77 0.48
N PRO A 117 8.31 -6.63 1.51
CA PRO A 117 8.39 -5.40 2.32
C PRO A 117 8.76 -4.16 1.49
N ILE A 118 9.25 -4.37 0.25
CA ILE A 118 9.69 -3.33 -0.69
C ILE A 118 8.53 -2.48 -1.22
N LEU A 119 7.30 -3.00 -1.30
CA LEU A 119 6.15 -2.21 -1.78
C LEU A 119 5.79 -1.07 -0.83
N GLY A 120 5.98 -1.25 0.49
CA GLY A 120 5.87 -0.16 1.45
C GLY A 120 6.85 0.96 1.13
N TYR A 121 8.12 0.62 0.91
CA TYR A 121 9.17 1.57 0.53
C TYR A 121 8.92 2.24 -0.83
N VAL A 122 8.37 1.52 -1.82
CA VAL A 122 8.04 2.12 -3.13
C VAL A 122 6.89 3.11 -3.01
N PHE A 123 5.86 2.79 -2.22
CA PHE A 123 4.78 3.75 -1.93
C PHE A 123 5.28 4.95 -1.15
N GLU A 124 6.17 4.74 -0.16
CA GLU A 124 6.79 5.81 0.63
C GLU A 124 7.68 6.70 -0.26
N LEU A 125 8.47 6.12 -1.16
CA LEU A 125 9.26 6.85 -2.16
C LEU A 125 8.39 7.65 -3.12
N ILE A 126 7.29 7.09 -3.63
CA ILE A 126 6.37 7.81 -4.53
C ILE A 126 5.69 8.95 -3.78
N LEU A 127 5.27 8.73 -2.54
CA LEU A 127 4.67 9.76 -1.70
C LEU A 127 5.69 10.87 -1.39
N ASP A 128 6.91 10.53 -1.00
CA ASP A 128 7.97 11.50 -0.72
C ASP A 128 8.34 12.31 -1.97
N LEU A 129 8.44 11.67 -3.13
CA LEU A 129 8.74 12.34 -4.39
C LEU A 129 7.58 13.24 -4.86
N ALA A 130 6.33 12.83 -4.62
CA ALA A 130 5.14 13.63 -4.93
C ALA A 130 4.88 14.78 -3.94
N LEU A 131 5.31 14.63 -2.68
CA LEU A 131 5.22 15.67 -1.64
C LEU A 131 6.39 16.66 -1.69
N LEU A 132 7.48 16.30 -2.37
CA LEU A 132 8.66 17.15 -2.57
C LEU A 132 8.34 18.52 -3.22
N PRO A 133 7.57 18.62 -4.32
CA PRO A 133 7.26 19.91 -4.94
C PRO A 133 6.39 20.82 -4.06
N LEU A 134 5.65 20.29 -3.08
CA LEU A 134 4.89 21.09 -2.13
C LEU A 134 5.78 21.73 -1.04
N ARG A 135 6.89 21.08 -0.64
CA ARG A 135 7.82 21.63 0.36
C ARG A 135 8.75 22.71 -0.19
N PHE A 136 9.07 22.67 -1.49
CA PHE A 136 9.91 23.70 -2.12
C PHE A 136 9.27 25.10 -2.15
N ARG A 137 7.93 25.19 -1.99
CA ARG A 137 7.21 26.47 -1.97
C ARG A 137 7.52 27.33 -0.73
N HIS A 138 8.15 26.76 0.31
CA HIS A 138 8.59 27.49 1.50
C HIS A 138 10.03 28.03 1.42
N PHE A 139 10.89 27.49 0.55
CA PHE A 139 12.28 27.98 0.42
C PHE A 139 12.37 29.34 -0.27
N MET A 140 11.48 29.65 -1.21
CA MET A 140 11.46 30.96 -1.89
C MET A 140 11.09 32.14 -0.98
N ARG A 141 10.48 31.91 0.19
CA ARG A 141 10.22 32.99 1.18
C ARG A 141 11.38 33.24 2.14
N PHE A 142 12.34 32.31 2.22
CA PHE A 142 13.56 32.52 3.02
C PHE A 142 14.57 33.42 2.28
N GLU A 143 14.59 33.41 0.94
CA GLU A 143 15.43 34.31 0.16
C GLU A 143 15.05 35.78 0.36
N ASP A 144 13.75 36.11 0.42
CA ASP A 144 13.29 37.47 0.72
C ASP A 144 13.67 37.92 2.14
N TYR A 145 13.64 37.01 3.12
CA TYR A 145 14.02 37.32 4.49
C TYR A 145 15.53 37.59 4.62
N ILE A 146 16.38 36.72 4.06
CA ILE A 146 17.85 36.91 4.06
C ILE A 146 18.25 38.16 3.25
N ALA A 147 17.57 38.43 2.13
CA ALA A 147 17.82 39.64 1.34
C ALA A 147 17.46 40.93 2.10
N SER A 148 16.45 40.90 2.97
CA SER A 148 16.06 42.06 3.77
C SER A 148 17.00 42.33 4.96
N GLU A 149 17.54 41.27 5.57
CA GLU A 149 18.47 41.39 6.71
C GLU A 149 19.85 41.89 6.26
N ASN A 150 20.32 41.43 5.10
CA ASN A 150 21.58 41.90 4.51
C ASN A 150 21.54 43.39 4.09
N ARG A 151 20.37 43.93 3.71
CA ARG A 151 20.26 45.37 3.40
C ARG A 151 20.62 46.25 4.60
N LYS A 152 20.24 45.85 5.83
CA LYS A 152 20.62 46.58 7.04
C LYS A 152 22.12 46.56 7.30
N ALA A 153 22.78 45.44 7.03
CA ALA A 153 24.24 45.35 7.13
C ALA A 153 24.92 46.28 6.10
N VAL A 154 24.46 46.27 4.86
CA VAL A 154 24.97 47.14 3.78
C VAL A 154 24.77 48.62 4.12
N ASP A 155 23.60 49.00 4.64
CA ASP A 155 23.31 50.39 5.01
C ASP A 155 24.17 50.85 6.18
N LEU A 156 24.43 49.99 7.19
CA LEU A 156 25.36 50.29 8.28
C LEU A 156 26.78 50.49 7.78
N PHE A 157 27.26 49.63 6.88
CA PHE A 157 28.58 49.77 6.27
C PHE A 157 28.70 51.08 5.47
N SER A 158 27.67 51.42 4.69
CA SER A 158 27.65 52.66 3.91
C SER A 158 27.62 53.90 4.80
N ASN A 159 26.87 53.90 5.90
CA ASN A 159 26.84 55.03 6.81
C ASN A 159 28.17 55.18 7.59
N MET A 160 28.81 54.05 7.91
CA MET A 160 30.09 54.06 8.62
C MET A 160 31.24 54.55 7.74
N SER A 161 31.25 54.22 6.45
CA SER A 161 32.27 54.76 5.53
C SER A 161 32.16 56.28 5.40
N VAL A 162 30.94 56.82 5.26
CA VAL A 162 30.69 58.26 5.22
C VAL A 162 31.14 58.95 6.51
N TYR A 163 30.84 58.36 7.67
CA TYR A 163 31.27 58.89 8.96
C TYR A 163 32.80 58.92 9.08
N LEU A 164 33.47 57.82 8.73
CA LEU A 164 34.93 57.74 8.76
C LEU A 164 35.57 58.77 7.83
N GLU A 165 35.02 58.98 6.64
CA GLU A 165 35.52 59.97 5.69
C GLU A 165 35.36 61.40 6.22
N SER A 166 34.21 61.71 6.84
CA SER A 166 34.04 63.02 7.50
C SER A 166 35.04 63.23 8.65
N LYS A 167 35.29 62.21 9.45
CA LYS A 167 36.25 62.28 10.56
C LYS A 167 37.68 62.43 10.06
N PHE A 168 38.05 61.71 9.01
CA PHE A 168 39.37 61.84 8.40
C PHE A 168 39.58 63.25 7.83
N LYS A 169 38.55 63.82 7.19
CA LYS A 169 38.59 65.19 6.65
C LYS A 169 38.66 66.25 7.75
N GLU A 170 37.97 66.07 8.87
CA GLU A 170 38.10 66.93 10.06
C GLU A 170 39.52 66.88 10.64
N THR A 171 40.08 65.68 10.80
CA THR A 171 41.45 65.49 11.33
C THR A 171 42.48 66.11 10.38
N ASN A 172 42.37 65.89 9.07
CA ASN A 172 43.30 66.47 8.10
C ASN A 172 43.23 68.00 8.08
N ARG A 173 42.02 68.58 8.16
CA ARG A 173 41.86 70.05 8.29
C ARG A 173 42.50 70.57 9.58
N SER A 174 42.37 69.86 10.71
CA SER A 174 43.02 70.27 11.96
C SER A 174 44.55 70.17 11.92
N ILE A 175 45.13 69.38 11.01
CA ILE A 175 46.58 69.29 10.79
C ILE A 175 47.03 70.46 9.90
N ASP A 176 46.27 70.80 8.85
CA ASP A 176 46.57 71.95 7.98
C ASP A 176 46.39 73.30 8.70
N ASP A 177 45.40 73.42 9.61
CA ASP A 177 45.06 74.67 10.30
C ASP A 177 45.92 74.94 11.55
N LYS A 178 46.90 74.08 11.85
CA LYS A 178 47.99 74.41 12.77
C LYS A 178 49.13 75.01 11.95
N PRO A 179 49.20 76.35 11.79
CA PRO A 179 50.40 76.95 11.22
C PRO A 179 51.57 76.51 12.08
N ASN A 180 52.63 76.12 11.40
CA ASN A 180 53.86 75.55 11.94
C ASN A 180 54.52 76.55 12.92
N ARG A 181 53.95 76.71 14.12
CA ARG A 181 54.39 77.65 15.16
C ARG A 181 55.79 77.30 15.67
N TYR A 182 56.28 76.10 15.38
CA TYR A 182 57.64 75.67 15.71
C TYR A 182 58.69 76.13 14.69
N VAL A 183 58.33 76.49 13.46
CA VAL A 183 59.30 76.97 12.45
C VAL A 183 59.59 78.47 12.58
N LEU A 184 58.72 79.24 13.24
CA LEU A 184 58.94 80.68 13.45
C LEU A 184 59.81 81.01 14.68
N GLN A 185 60.08 80.05 15.58
CA GLN A 185 60.99 80.29 16.70
C GLN A 185 62.47 80.15 16.31
N GLU A 186 62.82 79.28 15.37
CA GLU A 186 64.23 79.12 14.93
C GLU A 186 64.74 80.24 14.01
N LEU A 187 63.85 81.00 13.35
CA LEU A 187 64.25 82.09 12.46
C LEU A 187 64.50 83.44 13.16
N ASN A 188 64.24 83.53 14.47
CA ASN A 188 64.43 84.76 15.25
C ASN A 188 65.65 84.71 16.20
N GLU A 189 66.45 83.63 16.16
CA GLU A 189 67.68 83.46 16.95
C GLU A 189 68.98 83.48 16.11
N LYS A 190 68.94 84.03 14.89
CA LYS A 190 70.13 84.35 14.08
C LYS A 190 70.14 85.81 13.68
#